data_AF-A0A8S2QQQ0-F1
#
_entry.id   AF-A0A8S2QQQ0-F1
#
_cell.length_a   1.000
_cell.length_b   1.000
_cell.length_c   1.000
_cell.angle_alpha   90.00
_cell.angle_beta   90.00
_cell.angle_gamma   90.00
#
_symmetry.space_group_name_H-M   'P 1'
#
loop_
_entity.id
_entity.type
_entity.pdbx_description
1 polymer ?
#
loop_
_entity_poly.entity_id
_entity_poly.type
_entity_poly.pdbx_seq_one_letter_code
_entity_poly.pdbx_strand_id
1 'polypeptide(L)'
;QKKVGNPEHYNYSLGDIIFRTWNEETFNRQRSAIRDGMTLIIQYPPVSSEESSEDVPAWRRASAGVCLEGVCLNIKCQAFEHKVIMNQNIGQVNVIKNSTVMSSQCPLCATTIQSTTCAFNQCQWRLIGVKQDDLTTASSSSTITTEWHDSTHEYHRWTDSFTSWSQLTIETKQ
;
A
#
# COMPACT_ATOMS: atom_id res chain seq x y z
N GLN A 1 29.79 -15.59 -18.91
CA GLN A 1 28.32 -15.69 -18.74
C GLN A 1 27.98 -15.13 -17.36
N LYS A 2 27.40 -13.92 -17.27
CA LYS A 2 26.91 -13.36 -16.00
C LYS A 2 25.57 -14.03 -15.68
N LYS A 3 25.50 -14.70 -14.53
CA LYS A 3 24.25 -15.28 -14.02
C LYS A 3 23.26 -14.13 -13.78
N VAL A 4 22.10 -14.21 -14.41
CA VAL A 4 20.92 -13.41 -14.08
C VAL A 4 20.44 -13.91 -12.71
N GLY A 5 20.84 -13.23 -11.65
CA GLY A 5 20.53 -13.65 -10.28
C GLY A 5 20.43 -12.42 -9.40
N ASN A 6 19.19 -12.10 -9.02
CA ASN A 6 18.71 -11.24 -7.93
C ASN A 6 19.49 -9.93 -7.68
N PRO A 7 18.90 -8.74 -7.85
CA PRO A 7 19.62 -7.51 -7.58
C PRO A 7 20.13 -7.51 -6.12
N GLU A 8 21.36 -7.09 -5.90
CA GLU A 8 21.88 -6.96 -4.55
C GLU A 8 21.05 -5.89 -3.84
N HIS A 9 20.36 -6.25 -2.76
CA HIS A 9 19.58 -5.32 -1.96
C HIS A 9 20.41 -4.90 -0.75
N TYR A 10 20.32 -3.62 -0.41
CA TYR A 10 21.00 -3.09 0.77
C TYR A 10 20.11 -3.27 2.00
N ASN A 11 20.64 -3.97 3.00
CA ASN A 11 19.98 -4.19 4.28
C ASN A 11 20.60 -3.28 5.35
N TYR A 12 19.77 -2.56 6.09
CA TYR A 12 20.18 -1.87 7.32
C TYR A 12 19.25 -2.26 8.46
N SER A 13 19.82 -2.66 9.60
CA SER A 13 19.09 -3.01 10.81
C SER A 13 19.20 -1.88 11.83
N LEU A 14 18.06 -1.41 12.34
CA LEU A 14 17.97 -0.54 13.51
C LEU A 14 17.18 -1.27 14.60
N GLY A 15 17.90 -1.93 15.51
CA GLY A 15 17.28 -2.90 16.42
C GLY A 15 16.66 -4.06 15.64
N ASP A 16 15.38 -4.34 15.90
CA ASP A 16 14.64 -5.43 15.25
C ASP A 16 14.03 -5.04 13.88
N ILE A 17 14.18 -3.78 13.46
CA ILE A 17 13.61 -3.29 12.20
C ILE A 17 14.66 -3.38 11.08
N ILE A 18 14.32 -4.11 10.02
CA ILE A 18 15.14 -4.24 8.81
C ILE A 18 14.58 -3.34 7.71
N PHE A 19 15.37 -2.34 7.31
CA PHE A 19 15.11 -1.54 6.13
C PHE A 19 15.76 -2.21 4.92
N ARG A 20 14.96 -2.44 3.87
CA ARG A 20 15.43 -3.00 2.60
C ARG A 20 15.23 -1.97 1.50
N THR A 21 16.30 -1.65 0.79
CA THR A 21 16.23 -0.79 -0.40
C THR A 21 17.11 -1.35 -1.52
N TRP A 22 16.67 -1.11 -2.74
CA TRP A 22 17.37 -1.50 -3.97
C TRP A 22 18.17 -0.33 -4.56
N ASN A 23 18.24 0.80 -3.83
CA ASN A 23 18.93 2.02 -4.24
C ASN A 23 20.03 2.38 -3.22
N GLU A 24 21.28 2.33 -3.65
CA GLU A 24 22.47 2.62 -2.84
C GLU A 24 22.51 4.07 -2.32
N GLU A 25 22.02 5.03 -3.09
CA GLU A 25 21.98 6.43 -2.69
C GLU A 25 20.94 6.64 -1.57
N THR A 26 19.76 6.04 -1.72
CA THR A 26 18.72 6.00 -0.67
C THR A 26 19.27 5.33 0.60
N PHE A 27 19.96 4.19 0.45
CA PHE A 27 20.60 3.51 1.57
C PHE A 27 21.61 4.41 2.28
N ASN A 28 22.47 5.11 1.54
CA ASN A 28 23.48 5.98 2.11
C ASN A 28 22.87 7.21 2.81
N ARG A 29 21.81 7.81 2.26
CA ARG A 29 21.08 8.92 2.91
C ARG A 29 20.39 8.47 4.19
N GLN A 30 19.66 7.36 4.16
CA GLN A 30 18.98 6.80 5.32
C GLN A 30 19.98 6.40 6.41
N ARG A 31 21.08 5.75 6.03
CA ARG A 31 22.16 5.36 6.94
C ARG A 31 22.87 6.57 7.56
N SER A 32 23.09 7.64 6.79
CA SER A 32 23.69 8.89 7.32
C SER A 32 22.76 9.54 8.33
N ALA A 33 21.49 9.74 7.99
CA ALA A 33 20.50 10.33 8.89
C ALA A 33 20.41 9.56 10.22
N ILE A 34 20.41 8.23 10.17
CA ILE A 34 20.37 7.40 11.39
C ILE A 34 21.68 7.45 12.18
N ARG A 35 22.86 7.46 11.52
CA ARG A 35 24.17 7.62 12.18
C ARG A 35 24.30 8.95 12.92
N ASP A 36 23.68 10.00 12.38
CA ASP A 36 23.65 11.33 12.98
C ASP A 36 22.58 11.47 14.09
N GLY A 37 21.93 10.36 14.47
CA GLY A 37 20.91 10.34 15.53
C GLY A 37 19.56 10.90 15.09
N MET A 38 19.35 11.16 13.80
CA MET A 38 18.03 11.54 13.28
C MET A 38 17.16 10.30 13.11
N THR A 39 16.11 10.20 13.93
CA THR A 39 15.01 9.26 13.68
C THR A 39 14.38 9.59 12.32
N LEU A 40 14.45 8.66 11.38
CA LEU A 40 13.75 8.77 10.10
C LEU A 40 12.27 8.49 10.34
N ILE A 41 11.55 9.51 10.83
CA ILE A 41 10.10 9.46 10.92
C ILE A 41 9.60 9.59 9.48
N ILE A 42 9.21 8.46 8.87
CA ILE A 42 8.38 8.51 7.65
C ILE A 42 7.03 9.07 8.10
N GLN A 43 6.94 10.40 8.14
CA GLN A 43 5.70 11.09 8.46
C GLN A 43 4.70 10.76 7.35
N TYR A 44 3.58 10.15 7.72
CA TYR A 44 2.47 9.96 6.81
C TYR A 44 1.83 11.32 6.59
N PRO A 45 1.93 11.92 5.38
CA PRO A 45 1.28 13.19 5.15
C PRO A 45 -0.23 13.00 5.31
N PRO A 46 -0.95 14.02 5.81
CA PRO A 46 -2.39 13.95 6.02
C PRO A 46 -3.10 13.53 4.73
N VAL A 47 -4.19 12.78 4.88
CA VAL A 47 -5.09 12.45 3.78
C VAL A 47 -6.17 13.50 3.75
N SER A 48 -6.46 14.03 2.57
CA SER A 48 -7.66 14.84 2.36
C SER A 48 -8.62 14.11 1.45
N SER A 49 -9.88 14.15 1.84
CA SER A 49 -11.01 13.70 1.05
C SER A 49 -11.69 14.86 0.29
N GLU A 50 -11.19 16.09 0.46
CA GLU A 50 -11.62 17.29 -0.25
C GLU A 50 -10.59 17.69 -1.33
N GLU A 51 -11.07 18.05 -2.52
CA GLU A 51 -10.20 18.46 -3.62
C GLU A 51 -9.44 19.78 -3.34
N SER A 52 -9.95 20.62 -2.44
CA SER A 52 -9.51 22.01 -2.22
C SER A 52 -8.66 22.25 -0.98
N SER A 53 -8.20 21.22 -0.27
CA SER A 53 -7.23 21.43 0.82
C SER A 53 -5.88 21.78 0.21
N GLU A 54 -5.55 23.07 0.11
CA GLU A 54 -4.27 23.58 -0.42
C GLU A 54 -3.06 22.97 0.32
N ASP A 55 -3.28 22.53 1.57
CA ASP A 55 -2.26 21.94 2.44
C ASP A 55 -1.98 20.45 2.18
N VAL A 56 -2.77 19.75 1.36
CA VAL A 56 -2.57 18.31 1.12
C VAL A 56 -1.95 18.03 -0.25
N PRO A 57 -0.80 17.34 -0.30
CA PRO A 57 -0.16 16.97 -1.56
C PRO A 57 -1.10 16.21 -2.49
N ALA A 58 -1.03 16.49 -3.80
CA ALA A 58 -1.91 15.87 -4.79
C ALA A 58 -1.85 14.33 -4.79
N TRP A 59 -0.72 13.73 -4.43
CA TRP A 59 -0.55 12.29 -4.30
C TRP A 59 -1.15 11.67 -3.02
N ARG A 60 -1.76 12.48 -2.15
CA ARG A 60 -2.44 12.07 -0.91
C ARG A 60 -3.93 12.42 -0.88
N ARG A 61 -4.52 12.79 -2.03
CA ARG A 61 -5.96 13.02 -2.15
C ARG A 61 -6.70 11.70 -2.36
N ALA A 62 -7.64 11.42 -1.48
CA ALA A 62 -8.50 10.24 -1.53
C ALA A 62 -9.84 10.59 -2.19
N SER A 63 -10.29 9.76 -3.14
CA SER A 63 -11.63 9.83 -3.69
C SER A 63 -12.58 8.90 -2.92
N ALA A 64 -13.88 8.97 -3.20
CA ALA A 64 -14.82 7.98 -2.69
C ALA A 64 -14.51 6.57 -3.21
N GLY A 65 -14.62 5.56 -2.36
CA GLY A 65 -14.39 4.13 -2.67
C GLY A 65 -13.04 3.59 -2.19
N VAL A 66 -12.44 2.68 -2.96
CA VAL A 66 -11.20 2.00 -2.59
C VAL A 66 -9.98 2.86 -2.92
N CYS A 67 -9.13 3.07 -1.92
CA CYS A 67 -7.88 3.81 -2.01
C CYS A 67 -6.70 2.85 -1.81
N LEU A 68 -6.01 2.45 -2.88
CA LEU A 68 -4.78 1.66 -2.73
C LEU A 68 -3.63 2.54 -2.29
N GLU A 69 -2.76 2.04 -1.41
CA GLU A 69 -1.58 2.78 -0.96
C GLU A 69 -0.29 2.04 -1.34
N GLY A 70 0.68 2.78 -1.84
CA GLY A 70 2.02 2.26 -2.17
C GLY A 70 3.05 3.39 -2.19
N VAL A 71 4.31 3.08 -2.46
CA VAL A 71 5.39 4.08 -2.48
C VAL A 71 5.83 4.33 -3.92
N CYS A 72 5.91 5.60 -4.32
CA CYS A 72 6.44 5.95 -5.64
C CYS A 72 7.98 5.90 -5.63
N LEU A 73 8.57 5.09 -6.51
CA LEU A 73 10.02 4.95 -6.63
C LEU A 73 10.59 5.62 -7.90
N ASN A 74 9.78 6.40 -8.61
CA ASN A 74 10.24 7.17 -9.76
C ASN A 74 10.97 8.43 -9.27
N ILE A 75 12.29 8.48 -9.43
CA ILE A 75 13.16 9.59 -8.99
C ILE A 75 12.79 10.96 -9.57
N LYS A 76 12.06 10.99 -10.69
CA LYS A 76 11.61 12.23 -11.34
C LYS A 76 10.23 12.69 -10.86
N CYS A 77 9.56 11.89 -10.03
CA CYS A 77 8.24 12.19 -9.50
C CYS A 77 8.35 13.08 -8.27
N GLN A 78 7.46 14.06 -8.15
CA GLN A 78 7.33 14.86 -6.93
C GLN A 78 7.00 14.02 -5.69
N ALA A 79 6.36 12.86 -5.88
CA ALA A 79 6.05 11.90 -4.83
C ALA A 79 7.13 10.84 -4.60
N PHE A 80 8.34 10.99 -5.14
CA PHE A 80 9.43 10.04 -4.94
C PHE A 80 9.67 9.77 -3.45
N GLU A 81 9.76 8.50 -3.07
CA GLU A 81 9.90 8.01 -1.69
C GLU A 81 8.73 8.34 -0.75
N HIS A 82 7.62 8.87 -1.27
CA HIS A 82 6.41 9.13 -0.50
C HIS A 82 5.35 8.07 -0.76
N LYS A 83 4.53 7.82 0.26
CA LYS A 83 3.31 7.03 0.11
C LYS A 83 2.30 7.80 -0.74
N VAL A 84 1.77 7.16 -1.77
CA VAL A 84 0.77 7.73 -2.67
C VAL A 84 -0.55 6.99 -2.53
N ILE A 85 -1.66 7.69 -2.76
CA ILE A 85 -3.00 7.12 -2.89
C ILE A 85 -3.29 6.90 -4.37
N MET A 86 -3.69 5.68 -4.71
CA MET A 86 -4.09 5.27 -6.05
C MET A 86 -5.58 4.90 -5.99
N ASN A 87 -6.41 5.89 -6.29
CA ASN A 87 -7.87 5.80 -6.21
C ASN A 87 -8.42 4.79 -7.24
N GLN A 88 -9.23 3.84 -6.78
CA GLN A 88 -9.94 2.87 -7.63
C GLN A 88 -11.44 3.21 -7.80
N ASN A 89 -11.89 4.30 -7.15
CA ASN A 89 -13.28 4.75 -7.12
C ASN A 89 -14.24 3.73 -6.47
N ILE A 90 -15.54 4.07 -6.48
CA ILE A 90 -16.63 3.19 -6.08
C ILE A 90 -16.80 2.06 -7.10
N GLY A 91 -17.02 0.84 -6.60
CA GLY A 91 -17.23 -0.35 -7.41
C GLY A 91 -16.60 -1.59 -6.80
N GLN A 92 -16.21 -2.52 -7.67
CA GLN A 92 -15.60 -3.79 -7.28
C GLN A 92 -14.12 -3.82 -7.67
N VAL A 93 -13.25 -4.11 -6.70
CA VAL A 93 -11.81 -4.22 -6.90
C VAL A 93 -11.36 -5.63 -6.54
N ASN A 94 -10.79 -6.35 -7.52
CA ASN A 94 -10.19 -7.65 -7.29
C ASN A 94 -8.73 -7.45 -6.88
N VAL A 95 -8.44 -7.69 -5.61
CA VAL A 95 -7.13 -7.37 -5.04
C VAL A 95 -6.10 -8.46 -5.25
N ILE A 96 -6.56 -9.72 -5.33
CA ILE A 96 -5.67 -10.87 -5.45
C ILE A 96 -6.25 -11.83 -6.47
N LYS A 97 -5.50 -12.02 -7.54
CA LYS A 97 -5.69 -13.08 -8.52
C LYS A 97 -4.34 -13.77 -8.71
N ASN A 98 -4.24 -15.04 -8.37
CA ASN A 98 -3.05 -15.88 -8.60
C ASN A 98 -1.75 -15.30 -8.00
N SER A 99 -1.77 -14.97 -6.69
CA SER A 99 -0.58 -14.60 -5.90
C SER A 99 0.19 -13.35 -6.32
N THR A 100 -0.37 -12.53 -7.21
CA THR A 100 0.26 -11.27 -7.65
C THR A 100 -0.27 -10.11 -6.83
N VAL A 101 0.62 -9.40 -6.14
CA VAL A 101 0.32 -8.16 -5.40
C VAL A 101 -0.32 -7.15 -6.36
N MET A 102 -1.42 -6.51 -5.94
CA MET A 102 -2.08 -5.49 -6.73
C MET A 102 -1.09 -4.38 -7.10
N SER A 103 -1.13 -3.96 -8.37
CA SER A 103 -0.36 -2.81 -8.82
C SER A 103 -1.29 -1.81 -9.47
N SER A 104 -1.02 -0.53 -9.23
CA SER A 104 -1.76 0.58 -9.83
C SER A 104 -0.79 1.70 -10.17
N GLN A 105 -1.28 2.77 -10.77
CA GLN A 105 -0.45 3.84 -11.29
C GLN A 105 -0.34 4.98 -10.28
N CYS A 106 0.87 5.53 -10.13
CA CYS A 106 1.06 6.78 -9.41
C CYS A 106 0.19 7.89 -10.03
N PRO A 107 -0.58 8.66 -9.24
CA PRO A 107 -1.45 9.71 -9.78
C PRO A 107 -0.69 10.86 -10.45
N LEU A 108 0.61 11.03 -10.16
CA LEU A 108 1.42 12.13 -10.73
C LEU A 108 2.26 11.72 -11.93
N CYS A 109 2.87 10.53 -11.88
CA CYS A 109 3.87 10.11 -12.87
C CYS A 109 3.48 8.86 -13.66
N ALA A 110 2.28 8.31 -13.40
CA ALA A 110 1.74 7.10 -14.01
C ALA A 110 2.61 5.83 -13.89
N THR A 111 3.70 5.88 -13.12
CA THR A 111 4.57 4.72 -12.91
C THR A 111 3.81 3.67 -12.11
N THR A 112 3.94 2.40 -12.51
CA THR A 112 3.35 1.27 -11.80
C THR A 112 3.95 1.13 -10.41
N ILE A 113 3.09 1.12 -9.40
CA ILE A 113 3.41 0.96 -7.99
C ILE A 113 2.69 -0.28 -7.48
N GLN A 114 3.43 -1.13 -6.76
CA GLN A 114 2.83 -2.23 -6.00
C GLN A 114 2.18 -1.67 -4.74
N SER A 115 0.89 -1.96 -4.55
CA SER A 115 0.19 -1.54 -3.34
C SER A 115 0.60 -2.43 -2.17
N THR A 116 0.91 -1.81 -1.03
CA THR A 116 1.22 -2.54 0.21
C THR A 116 -0.01 -2.72 1.09
N THR A 117 -1.01 -1.85 0.93
CA THR A 117 -2.27 -1.88 1.69
C THR A 117 -3.37 -1.12 0.91
N CYS A 118 -4.58 -1.09 1.45
CA CYS A 118 -5.67 -0.25 0.96
C CYS A 118 -6.39 0.45 2.12
N ALA A 119 -7.25 1.38 1.75
CA ALA A 119 -8.16 2.08 2.64
C ALA A 119 -9.50 2.32 1.92
N PHE A 120 -10.48 2.74 2.69
CA PHE A 120 -11.83 3.07 2.24
C PHE A 120 -12.15 4.49 2.66
N ASN A 121 -12.81 5.23 1.78
CA ASN A 121 -13.09 6.64 2.01
C ASN A 121 -14.44 7.00 1.42
N GLN A 122 -15.28 7.71 2.18
CA GLN A 122 -16.59 8.19 1.74
C GLN A 122 -17.45 7.08 1.08
N CYS A 123 -17.44 5.87 1.66
CA CYS A 123 -18.17 4.73 1.13
C CYS A 123 -18.56 3.71 2.19
N GLN A 124 -19.49 2.83 1.85
CA GLN A 124 -19.67 1.54 2.50
C GLN A 124 -18.88 0.46 1.75
N TRP A 125 -18.27 -0.48 2.46
CA TRP A 125 -17.41 -1.50 1.88
C TRP A 125 -17.64 -2.89 2.48
N ARG A 126 -17.34 -3.94 1.72
CA ARG A 126 -17.29 -5.33 2.23
C ARG A 126 -16.22 -6.14 1.51
N LEU A 127 -15.78 -7.22 2.15
CA LEU A 127 -14.80 -8.16 1.61
C LEU A 127 -15.50 -9.47 1.25
N ILE A 128 -15.16 -10.00 0.08
CA ILE A 128 -15.61 -11.30 -0.40
C ILE A 128 -14.37 -12.05 -0.89
N GLY A 129 -14.09 -13.22 -0.36
CA GLY A 129 -12.88 -13.92 -0.76
C GLY A 129 -12.64 -15.22 -0.03
N VAL A 130 -11.46 -15.79 -0.27
CA VAL A 130 -11.01 -17.03 0.35
C VAL A 130 -9.74 -16.75 1.14
N LYS A 131 -9.83 -16.84 2.46
CA LYS A 131 -8.69 -16.65 3.37
C LYS A 131 -7.97 -17.98 3.58
N GLN A 132 -6.64 -17.94 3.59
CA GLN A 132 -5.80 -19.09 3.94
C GLN A 132 -5.49 -19.00 5.43
N ASP A 133 -5.79 -20.08 6.18
CA ASP A 133 -5.36 -20.17 7.57
C ASP A 133 -3.87 -20.50 7.61
N ASP A 134 -3.07 -19.55 8.12
CA ASP A 134 -1.73 -19.84 8.56
C ASP A 134 -1.84 -20.62 9.88
N LEU A 135 -1.72 -21.95 9.78
CA LEU A 135 -0.94 -22.84 10.67
C LEU A 135 -1.61 -24.20 10.88
N THR A 136 -0.84 -25.25 10.57
CA THR A 136 -0.95 -26.65 11.01
C THR A 136 -2.07 -27.52 10.43
N THR A 137 -1.65 -28.44 9.54
CA THR A 137 -2.33 -29.70 9.17
C THR A 137 -3.75 -29.58 8.60
N ALA A 138 -3.83 -29.78 7.27
CA ALA A 138 -4.98 -29.64 6.37
C ALA A 138 -5.23 -28.20 5.92
N SER A 139 -5.05 -27.96 4.62
CA SER A 139 -5.34 -26.70 3.93
C SER A 139 -6.83 -26.38 3.97
N SER A 140 -7.34 -25.90 5.10
CA SER A 140 -8.69 -25.34 5.19
C SER A 140 -8.65 -23.92 4.67
N SER A 141 -9.24 -23.72 3.49
CA SER A 141 -9.52 -22.40 2.95
C SER A 141 -10.97 -22.06 3.27
N SER A 142 -11.24 -20.93 3.94
CA SER A 142 -12.59 -20.52 4.25
C SER A 142 -13.05 -19.42 3.31
N THR A 143 -14.26 -19.55 2.77
CA THR A 143 -14.90 -18.45 2.03
C THR A 143 -15.47 -17.47 3.05
N ILE A 144 -14.99 -16.24 2.99
CA ILE A 144 -15.41 -15.13 3.84
C ILE A 144 -16.23 -14.16 3.00
N THR A 145 -17.39 -13.77 3.51
CA THR A 145 -18.14 -12.60 3.05
C THR A 145 -18.47 -11.79 4.28
N THR A 146 -17.94 -10.58 4.38
CA THR A 146 -18.23 -9.70 5.51
C THR A 146 -19.56 -9.00 5.30
N GLU A 147 -20.14 -8.53 6.40
CA GLU A 147 -21.18 -7.52 6.35
C GLU A 147 -20.64 -6.22 5.73
N TRP A 148 -21.54 -5.30 5.38
CA TRP A 148 -21.18 -3.96 4.95
C TRP A 148 -20.65 -3.15 6.14
N HIS A 149 -19.46 -2.60 5.99
CA HIS A 149 -18.83 -1.68 6.92
C HIS A 149 -18.97 -0.24 6.39
N ASP A 150 -19.05 0.74 7.27
CA ASP A 150 -19.21 2.15 6.93
C ASP A 150 -17.90 2.92 7.09
N SER A 151 -17.56 3.73 6.08
CA SER A 151 -16.43 4.67 6.07
C SER A 151 -16.84 6.01 5.44
N THR A 152 -18.12 6.37 5.54
CA THR A 152 -18.67 7.59 4.91
C THR A 152 -18.04 8.87 5.46
N HIS A 153 -17.64 8.86 6.74
CA HIS A 153 -17.14 10.05 7.45
C HIS A 153 -15.66 9.97 7.85
N GLU A 154 -14.95 8.90 7.49
CA GLU A 154 -13.54 8.73 7.83
C GLU A 154 -12.74 8.00 6.74
N TYR A 155 -11.43 8.24 6.73
CA TYR A 155 -10.50 7.47 5.92
C TYR A 155 -10.12 6.18 6.66
N HIS A 156 -10.85 5.10 6.40
CA HIS A 156 -10.69 3.83 7.08
C HIS A 156 -9.58 2.99 6.46
N ARG A 157 -8.41 2.90 7.11
CA ARG A 157 -7.30 2.08 6.63
C ARG A 157 -7.53 0.61 6.98
N TRP A 158 -7.38 -0.26 5.99
CA TRP A 158 -7.47 -1.70 6.20
C TRP A 158 -6.23 -2.22 6.92
N THR A 159 -6.45 -3.06 7.93
CA THR A 159 -5.40 -3.54 8.85
C THR A 159 -4.97 -4.99 8.60
N ASP A 160 -5.75 -5.76 7.85
CA ASP A 160 -5.39 -7.12 7.47
C ASP A 160 -4.37 -7.09 6.31
N SER A 161 -3.64 -8.19 6.13
CA SER A 161 -2.66 -8.34 5.06
C SER A 161 -3.32 -8.91 3.80
N PHE A 162 -2.98 -8.39 2.61
CA PHE A 162 -3.34 -9.06 1.36
C PHE A 162 -2.85 -10.52 1.34
N THR A 163 -1.71 -10.82 1.94
CA THR A 163 -1.11 -12.17 1.88
C THR A 163 -1.93 -13.26 2.58
N SER A 164 -2.84 -12.89 3.49
CA SER A 164 -3.72 -13.87 4.14
C SER A 164 -4.86 -14.34 3.23
N TRP A 165 -5.04 -13.72 2.06
CA TRP A 165 -6.12 -14.00 1.12
C TRP A 165 -5.60 -14.63 -0.17
N SER A 166 -6.22 -15.74 -0.57
CA SER A 166 -5.95 -16.39 -1.87
C SER A 166 -6.75 -15.78 -3.02
N GLN A 167 -7.94 -15.29 -2.69
CA GLN A 167 -8.84 -14.51 -3.53
C GLN A 167 -9.43 -13.43 -2.66
N LEU A 168 -9.40 -12.19 -3.11
CA LEU A 168 -10.03 -11.07 -2.41
C LEU A 168 -10.68 -10.15 -3.41
N THR A 169 -11.97 -9.98 -3.25
CA THR A 169 -12.80 -8.99 -3.92
C THR A 169 -13.28 -8.01 -2.87
N ILE A 170 -13.00 -6.74 -3.11
CA ILE A 170 -13.52 -5.63 -2.31
C ILE A 170 -14.68 -5.02 -3.09
N GLU A 171 -15.83 -4.88 -2.44
CA GLU A 171 -16.97 -4.16 -3.00
C GLU A 171 -17.18 -2.88 -2.21
N THR A 172 -17.50 -1.79 -2.93
CA THR A 172 -17.81 -0.49 -2.36
C THR A 172 -19.08 0.09 -2.98
N LYS A 173 -19.83 0.85 -2.18
CA LYS A 173 -21.02 1.60 -2.61
C LYS A 173 -21.16 2.90 -1.79
N GLN A 174 -22.01 3.81 -2.25
CA GLN A 174 -22.46 4.96 -1.47
C GLN A 174 -23.64 4.59 -0.58
#